data_AF-A0A2S2QAR3-F1
#
_entry.id   AF-A0A2S2QAR3-F1
#
_cell.length_a   1.000
_cell.length_b   1.000
_cell.length_c   1.000
_cell.angle_alpha   90.00
_cell.angle_beta   90.00
_cell.angle_gamma   90.00
#
_symmetry.space_group_name_H-M   'P 1'
#
loop_
_entity.id
_entity.type
_entity.pdbx_description
1 polymer ?
#
loop_
_entity_poly.entity_id
_entity_poly.type
_entity_poly.pdbx_seq_one_letter_code
_entity_poly.pdbx_strand_id
1 'polypeptide(L)'
;MYALKVVLLCWTITIVFCDNNSQNSNDRSASIFQSCIAETKLSGDALKGFRSMSIPKSQAEKCMMGCLMRKVNVINKGKFSVEEATKVAQTYYGTNQTMMKKAKDLIDVCAKK
;
A
#
# COMPACT_ATOMS: atom_id res chain seq x y z
N MET A 1 -46.70 -9.96 -31.35
CA MET A 1 -47.14 -11.27 -30.82
C MET A 1 -45.93 -12.11 -30.36
N TYR A 2 -45.26 -11.79 -29.26
CA TYR A 2 -44.40 -12.73 -28.48
C TYR A 2 -44.27 -12.30 -26.99
N ALA A 3 -45.13 -11.38 -26.53
CA ALA A 3 -45.30 -11.07 -25.12
C ALA A 3 -46.21 -12.15 -24.49
N LEU A 4 -45.71 -13.35 -24.21
CA LEU A 4 -46.37 -14.28 -23.25
C LEU A 4 -45.62 -15.58 -22.89
N LYS A 5 -44.32 -15.77 -23.22
CA LYS A 5 -43.64 -17.05 -22.91
C LYS A 5 -42.32 -16.98 -22.13
N VAL A 6 -41.87 -15.80 -21.72
CA VAL A 6 -40.61 -15.66 -20.95
C VAL A 6 -40.86 -15.06 -19.55
N VAL A 7 -42.02 -15.38 -18.97
CA VAL A 7 -42.48 -14.85 -17.66
C VAL A 7 -42.75 -15.97 -16.63
N LEU A 8 -42.53 -17.25 -16.96
CA LEU A 8 -42.98 -18.36 -16.10
C LEU A 8 -41.96 -19.46 -15.77
N LEU A 9 -40.68 -19.32 -16.10
CA LEU A 9 -39.66 -20.30 -15.72
C LEU A 9 -38.34 -19.62 -15.35
N CYS A 10 -38.27 -19.09 -14.13
CA CYS A 10 -37.08 -19.04 -13.26
C CYS A 10 -37.40 -18.22 -12.01
N TRP A 11 -38.36 -18.70 -11.22
CA TRP A 11 -38.62 -18.24 -9.85
C TRP A 11 -37.74 -18.95 -8.80
N THR A 12 -36.67 -19.62 -9.23
CA THR A 12 -35.68 -20.24 -8.33
C THR A 12 -34.29 -20.06 -8.92
N ILE A 13 -33.68 -18.93 -8.59
CA ILE A 13 -32.28 -18.72 -8.20
C ILE A 13 -32.24 -17.19 -8.08
N THR A 14 -32.67 -16.70 -6.91
CA THR A 14 -32.20 -15.39 -6.46
C THR A 14 -30.69 -15.49 -6.48
N ILE A 15 -30.16 -14.81 -7.48
CA ILE A 15 -28.79 -14.47 -7.74
C ILE A 15 -28.11 -14.27 -6.38
N VAL A 16 -27.34 -15.27 -5.95
CA VAL A 16 -26.21 -15.03 -5.06
C VAL A 16 -25.28 -14.16 -5.89
N PHE A 17 -25.52 -12.85 -5.84
CA PHE A 17 -24.45 -11.90 -6.04
C PHE A 17 -23.51 -12.17 -4.86
N CYS A 18 -22.59 -13.11 -5.06
CA CYS A 18 -21.31 -13.04 -4.38
C CYS A 18 -20.79 -11.65 -4.73
N ASP A 19 -20.97 -10.70 -3.83
CA ASP A 19 -20.09 -9.55 -3.73
C ASP A 19 -18.72 -10.14 -3.32
N ASN A 20 -18.06 -10.78 -4.29
CA ASN A 20 -16.65 -11.12 -4.20
C ASN A 20 -15.89 -9.83 -4.48
N ASN A 21 -16.03 -8.88 -3.57
CA ASN A 21 -15.20 -7.71 -3.57
C ASN A 21 -13.82 -8.13 -3.07
N SER A 22 -12.99 -8.56 -4.01
CA SER A 22 -11.55 -8.69 -3.83
C SER A 22 -10.95 -7.28 -3.74
N GLN A 23 -11.28 -6.55 -2.67
CA GLN A 23 -10.60 -5.32 -2.24
C GLN A 23 -9.66 -5.71 -1.10
N ASN A 24 -8.38 -5.95 -1.37
CA ASN A 24 -7.49 -6.37 -0.27
C ASN A 24 -6.03 -5.91 -0.34
N SER A 25 -5.65 -5.00 -1.25
CA SER A 25 -4.27 -4.48 -1.28
C SER A 25 -4.18 -2.96 -1.27
N ASN A 26 -5.07 -2.26 -1.97
CA ASN A 26 -5.05 -0.79 -2.03
C ASN A 26 -5.56 -0.14 -0.72
N ASP A 27 -6.54 -0.77 -0.07
CA ASP A 27 -7.21 -0.21 1.12
C ASP A 27 -6.27 -0.12 2.33
N ARG A 28 -5.38 -1.11 2.48
CA ARG A 28 -4.41 -1.13 3.58
C ARG A 28 -3.34 -0.06 3.41
N SER A 29 -2.74 0.07 2.23
CA SER A 29 -1.73 1.09 1.97
C SER A 29 -2.31 2.50 2.06
N ALA A 30 -3.53 2.71 1.54
CA ALA A 30 -4.23 3.98 1.67
C ALA A 30 -4.55 4.32 3.13
N SER A 31 -5.03 3.36 3.91
CA SER A 31 -5.32 3.53 5.34
C SER A 31 -4.07 3.87 6.16
N ILE A 32 -2.96 3.15 5.93
CA ILE A 32 -1.67 3.46 6.56
C ILE A 32 -1.23 4.88 6.21
N PHE A 33 -1.31 5.26 4.94
CA PHE A 33 -0.94 6.60 4.48
C PHE A 33 -1.77 7.68 5.17
N GLN A 34 -3.10 7.54 5.23
CA GLN A 34 -3.98 8.48 5.93
C GLN A 34 -3.67 8.57 7.43
N SER A 35 -3.41 7.42 8.08
CA SER A 35 -3.04 7.40 9.50
C SER A 35 -1.75 8.17 9.78
N CYS A 36 -0.78 8.11 8.86
CA CYS A 36 0.49 8.81 9.00
C CYS A 36 0.37 10.31 8.70
N ILE A 37 -0.53 10.73 7.80
CA ILE A 37 -0.85 12.15 7.62
C ILE A 37 -1.41 12.73 8.92
N ALA A 38 -2.36 12.03 9.53
CA ALA A 38 -2.98 12.47 10.79
C ALA A 38 -1.95 12.53 11.94
N GLU A 39 -1.06 11.55 12.04
CA GLU A 39 -0.01 11.50 13.08
C GLU A 39 1.01 12.64 12.93
N THR A 40 1.44 12.93 11.69
CA THR A 40 2.52 13.88 11.43
C THR A 40 2.05 15.29 11.17
N LYS A 41 0.74 15.48 10.99
CA LYS A 41 0.10 16.76 10.65
C LYS A 41 0.75 17.41 9.42
N LEU A 42 1.12 16.59 8.44
CA LEU A 42 1.77 17.07 7.21
C LEU A 42 0.82 18.02 6.46
N SER A 43 1.29 19.22 6.13
CA SER A 43 0.47 20.20 5.39
C SER A 43 0.20 19.73 3.96
N GLY A 44 -0.86 20.24 3.33
CA GLY A 44 -1.28 19.83 1.99
C GLY A 44 -0.19 20.01 0.92
N ASP A 45 0.62 21.07 1.01
CA ASP A 45 1.70 21.32 0.04
C ASP A 45 2.92 20.42 0.28
N ALA A 46 3.27 20.15 1.55
CA ALA A 46 4.29 19.15 1.88
C ALA A 46 3.85 17.73 1.44
N LEU A 47 2.54 17.44 1.49
CA LEU A 47 1.99 16.18 1.00
C LEU A 47 2.16 16.02 -0.51
N LYS A 48 1.95 17.09 -1.28
CA LYS A 48 2.17 17.07 -2.74
C LYS A 48 3.64 16.77 -3.07
N GLY A 49 4.56 17.42 -2.35
CA GLY A 49 6.00 17.13 -2.44
C GLY A 49 6.30 15.67 -2.11
N PHE A 50 5.80 15.17 -0.98
CA PHE A 50 6.02 13.78 -0.54
C PHE A 50 5.52 12.74 -1.56
N ARG A 51 4.35 12.98 -2.19
CA ARG A 51 3.78 12.09 -3.21
C ARG A 51 4.60 12.00 -4.49
N SER A 52 5.45 12.98 -4.77
CA SER A 52 6.38 12.93 -5.90
C SER A 52 7.55 11.95 -5.71
N MET A 53 7.58 11.21 -4.59
CA MET A 53 8.68 10.32 -4.18
C MET A 53 10.04 11.06 -4.07
N SER A 54 10.01 12.37 -3.87
CA SER A 54 11.20 13.14 -3.53
C SER A 54 11.73 12.73 -2.16
N ILE A 55 13.06 12.79 -1.98
CA ILE A 55 13.71 12.54 -0.69
C ILE A 55 13.15 13.53 0.36
N PRO A 56 12.60 13.04 1.49
CA PRO A 56 12.13 13.89 2.59
C PRO A 56 13.21 14.88 3.08
N LYS A 57 12.92 16.19 2.99
CA LYS A 57 13.85 17.26 3.40
C LYS A 57 13.47 17.84 4.76
N SER A 58 12.19 18.10 4.97
CA SER A 58 11.70 18.69 6.22
C SER A 58 11.58 17.65 7.33
N GLN A 59 11.57 18.11 8.59
CA GLN A 59 11.36 17.23 9.74
C GLN A 59 10.02 16.50 9.65
N ALA A 60 8.96 17.19 9.20
CA ALA A 60 7.63 16.62 9.08
C ALA A 60 7.58 15.50 8.02
N GLU A 61 8.25 15.69 6.88
CA GLU A 61 8.35 14.66 5.83
C GLU A 61 9.16 13.44 6.30
N LYS A 62 10.23 13.66 7.08
CA LYS A 62 11.02 12.57 7.67
C LYS A 62 10.17 11.77 8.67
N CYS A 63 9.40 12.46 9.51
CA CYS A 63 8.44 11.81 10.42
C CYS A 63 7.38 11.02 9.64
N MET A 64 6.90 11.55 8.51
CA MET A 64 5.94 10.85 7.65
C MET A 64 6.52 9.56 7.11
N MET A 65 7.74 9.60 6.56
CA MET A 65 8.45 8.40 6.10
C MET A 65 8.66 7.39 7.23
N GLY A 66 9.08 7.87 8.41
CA GLY A 66 9.26 7.03 9.60
C GLY A 66 7.96 6.35 10.05
N CYS A 67 6.83 7.07 10.02
CA CYS A 67 5.53 6.48 10.32
C CYS A 67 5.18 5.36 9.35
N LEU A 68 5.36 5.56 8.04
CA LEU A 68 5.11 4.53 7.04
C LEU A 68 5.96 3.29 7.29
N MET A 69 7.29 3.47 7.44
CA MET A 69 8.23 2.38 7.70
C MET A 69 7.89 1.59 8.98
N ARG A 70 7.41 2.28 10.03
CA ARG A 70 6.95 1.63 11.27
C ARG A 70 5.66 0.83 11.07
N LYS A 71 4.67 1.38 10.36
CA LYS A 71 3.37 0.72 10.13
C LYS A 71 3.49 -0.52 9.24
N VAL A 72 4.51 -0.58 8.39
CA VAL A 72 4.85 -1.77 7.58
C VAL A 72 5.94 -2.65 8.22
N ASN A 73 6.31 -2.40 9.49
CA ASN A 73 7.32 -3.16 10.26
C ASN A 73 8.75 -3.19 9.68
N VAL A 74 9.05 -2.34 8.69
CA VAL A 74 10.42 -2.17 8.17
C VAL A 74 11.33 -1.59 9.25
N ILE A 75 10.80 -0.70 10.08
CA ILE A 75 11.49 -0.19 11.28
C ILE A 75 10.62 -0.52 12.49
N ASN A 76 11.13 -1.35 13.40
CA ASN A 76 10.45 -1.69 14.64
C ASN A 76 11.36 -1.43 15.84
N LYS A 77 10.88 -0.66 16.83
CA LYS A 77 11.66 -0.27 18.02
C LYS A 77 13.05 0.28 17.69
N GLY A 78 13.14 1.08 16.63
CA GLY A 78 14.39 1.69 16.18
C GLY A 78 15.34 0.75 15.43
N LYS A 79 14.94 -0.51 15.18
CA LYS A 79 15.73 -1.49 14.42
C LYS A 79 15.15 -1.70 13.03
N PHE A 80 16.02 -1.72 12.02
CA PHE A 80 15.66 -2.05 10.65
C PHE A 80 15.48 -3.57 10.49
N SER A 81 14.42 -4.00 9.81
CA SER A 81 14.15 -5.40 9.49
C SER A 81 14.41 -5.66 8.01
N VAL A 82 15.49 -6.40 7.73
CA VAL A 82 15.86 -6.84 6.36
C VAL A 82 14.74 -7.67 5.74
N GLU A 83 14.13 -8.55 6.53
CA GLU A 83 13.05 -9.44 6.08
C GLU A 83 11.83 -8.63 5.65
N GLU A 84 11.33 -7.74 6.51
CA GLU A 84 10.15 -6.93 6.21
C GLU A 84 10.43 -5.93 5.08
N ALA A 85 11.62 -5.33 5.03
CA ALA A 85 12.04 -4.48 3.91
C ALA A 85 12.06 -5.23 2.59
N THR A 86 12.52 -6.49 2.60
CA THR A 86 12.54 -7.34 1.40
C THR A 86 11.13 -7.71 0.96
N LYS A 87 10.22 -8.03 1.89
CA LYS A 87 8.81 -8.29 1.59
C LYS A 87 8.16 -7.08 0.93
N VAL A 88 8.37 -5.88 1.49
CA VAL A 88 7.87 -4.63 0.91
C VAL A 88 8.44 -4.41 -0.48
N ALA A 89 9.76 -4.56 -0.67
CA ALA A 89 10.39 -4.42 -1.98
C ALA A 89 9.82 -5.42 -3.01
N GLN A 90 9.57 -6.66 -2.60
CA GLN A 90 8.96 -7.69 -3.44
C GLN A 90 7.53 -7.30 -3.86
N THR A 91 6.74 -6.72 -2.95
CA THR A 91 5.39 -6.24 -3.25
C THR A 91 5.38 -5.14 -4.32
N TYR A 92 6.33 -4.21 -4.28
CA TYR A 92 6.37 -3.08 -5.23
C TYR A 92 7.17 -3.34 -6.51
N TYR A 93 8.21 -4.18 -6.45
CA TYR A 93 9.18 -4.35 -7.53
C TYR A 93 9.39 -5.80 -7.97
N GLY A 94 8.64 -6.76 -7.42
CA GLY A 94 8.87 -8.19 -7.67
C GLY A 94 8.85 -8.62 -9.14
N THR A 95 8.13 -7.88 -10.01
CA THR A 95 8.09 -8.11 -11.46
C THR A 95 9.16 -7.35 -12.23
N ASN A 96 9.85 -6.38 -11.60
CA ASN A 96 10.91 -5.57 -12.20
C ASN A 96 12.26 -5.91 -11.55
N GLN A 97 12.99 -6.84 -12.16
CA GLN A 97 14.25 -7.34 -11.62
C GLN A 97 15.32 -6.24 -11.41
N THR A 98 15.36 -5.24 -12.30
CA THR A 98 16.29 -4.10 -12.17
C THR A 98 16.00 -3.28 -10.92
N MET A 99 14.72 -2.98 -10.68
CA MET A 99 14.30 -2.24 -9.48
C MET A 99 14.45 -3.09 -8.22
N MET A 100 14.18 -4.40 -8.30
CA MET A 100 14.37 -5.31 -7.17
C MET A 100 15.85 -5.44 -6.78
N LYS A 101 16.77 -5.45 -7.74
CA LYS A 101 18.22 -5.43 -7.45
C LYS A 101 18.62 -4.16 -6.71
N LYS A 102 18.20 -2.99 -7.20
CA LYS A 102 18.46 -1.71 -6.52
C LYS A 102 17.86 -1.66 -5.11
N ALA A 103 16.66 -2.20 -4.93
CA ALA A 103 16.03 -2.29 -3.63
C ALA A 103 16.84 -3.16 -2.66
N LYS A 104 17.35 -4.33 -3.12
CA LYS A 104 18.23 -5.19 -2.33
C LYS A 104 19.53 -4.48 -1.94
N ASP A 105 20.19 -3.83 -2.88
CA ASP A 105 21.43 -3.07 -2.61
C ASP A 105 21.20 -2.00 -1.53
N LEU A 106 20.06 -1.30 -1.58
CA LEU A 106 19.68 -0.31 -0.56
C LEU A 106 19.37 -0.95 0.79
N ILE A 107 18.65 -2.07 0.81
CA ILE A 107 18.34 -2.82 2.03
C ILE A 107 19.64 -3.25 2.73
N ASP A 108 20.62 -3.76 1.97
CA ASP A 108 21.92 -4.18 2.50
C ASP A 108 22.73 -3.02 3.09
N VAL A 109 22.65 -1.84 2.48
CA VAL A 109 23.29 -0.63 3.03
C VAL A 109 22.61 -0.19 4.33
N CYS A 110 21.27 -0.17 4.35
CA CYS A 110 20.49 0.20 5.53
C CYS A 110 20.66 -0.79 6.70
N ALA A 111 20.85 -2.08 6.41
CA ALA A 111 21.05 -3.12 7.43
C ALA A 111 22.38 -2.99 8.20
N LYS A 112 23.35 -2.26 7.64
CA LYS A 112 24.68 -2.06 8.22
C LYS A 112 24.77 -0.81 9.11
N LYS A 113 23.67 -0.10 9.32
CA LYS A 113 23.57 1.12 10.11
C LYS A 113 22.80 0.88 11.39
#